data_AF-A0A919PE78-F1
#
_entry.id   AF-A0A919PE78-F1
#
_cell.length_a   1.000
_cell.length_b   1.000
_cell.length_c   1.000
_cell.angle_alpha   90.00
_cell.angle_beta   90.00
_cell.angle_gamma   90.00
#
_symmetry.space_group_name_H-M   'P 1'
#
loop_
_entity.id
_entity.type
_entity.pdbx_description
1 polymer ?
#
loop_
_entity_poly.entity_id
_entity_poly.type
_entity_poly.pdbx_seq_one_letter_code
_entity_poly.pdbx_strand_id
1 'polypeptide(L)'
;MGPGRRQPERPRPRRRHPLRREPRGEVLRAVPTADPGTALDLYAGTYGRLRDVVVAPDGSLRVLTNNTDGRGTPGDGDDRVLRVPLP
;
A
#
# COMPACT_ATOMS: atom_id res chain seq x y z
N MET A 1 5.93 -32.05 -55.74
CA MET A 1 6.74 -31.87 -54.51
C MET A 1 7.48 -30.53 -54.62
N GLY A 2 7.09 -29.53 -53.84
CA GLY A 2 7.84 -28.27 -53.70
C GLY A 2 8.06 -28.00 -52.21
N PRO A 3 9.26 -27.61 -51.76
CA PRO A 3 9.54 -27.49 -50.34
C PRO A 3 8.90 -26.22 -49.77
N GLY A 4 8.01 -26.40 -48.79
CA GLY A 4 7.38 -25.30 -48.05
C GLY A 4 8.41 -24.50 -47.26
N ARG A 5 8.51 -23.21 -47.54
CA ARG A 5 9.35 -22.26 -46.79
C ARG A 5 8.76 -22.07 -45.38
N ARG A 6 9.47 -22.53 -44.35
CA ARG A 6 9.12 -22.24 -42.94
C ARG A 6 9.36 -20.75 -42.68
N GLN A 7 8.31 -20.03 -42.27
CA GLN A 7 8.46 -18.67 -41.76
C GLN A 7 9.07 -18.73 -40.34
N PRO A 8 9.98 -17.81 -39.98
CA PRO A 8 10.51 -17.76 -38.62
C PRO A 8 9.46 -17.19 -37.66
N GLU A 9 9.18 -17.93 -36.58
CA GLU A 9 8.29 -17.46 -35.52
C GLU A 9 8.88 -16.20 -34.87
N ARG A 10 8.10 -15.11 -34.86
CA ARG A 10 8.49 -13.88 -34.14
C ARG A 10 8.50 -14.17 -32.64
N PRO A 11 9.55 -13.79 -31.90
CA PRO A 11 9.58 -13.98 -30.45
C PRO A 11 8.44 -13.19 -29.80
N ARG A 12 7.62 -13.88 -28.99
CA ARG A 12 6.54 -13.23 -28.24
C ARG A 12 7.14 -12.21 -27.27
N PRO A 13 6.60 -10.97 -27.20
CA PRO A 13 7.12 -9.98 -26.28
C PRO A 13 6.99 -10.50 -24.84
N ARG A 14 8.11 -10.58 -24.13
CA ARG A 14 8.12 -10.89 -22.70
C ARG A 14 7.31 -9.79 -22.01
N ARG A 15 6.15 -10.13 -21.46
CA ARG A 15 5.33 -9.24 -20.64
C ARG A 15 6.20 -8.71 -19.51
N ARG A 16 6.70 -7.48 -19.62
CA ARG A 16 7.31 -6.79 -18.49
C ARG A 16 6.20 -6.63 -17.46
N HIS A 17 6.24 -7.41 -16.38
CA HIS A 17 5.41 -7.15 -15.22
C HIS A 17 5.89 -5.82 -14.64
N PRO A 18 5.08 -4.75 -14.64
CA PRO A 18 5.45 -3.56 -13.91
C PRO A 18 5.54 -3.97 -12.44
N LEU A 19 6.76 -3.94 -11.89
CA LEU A 19 6.96 -4.04 -10.45
C LEU A 19 6.34 -2.78 -9.85
N ARG A 20 5.06 -2.86 -9.49
CA ARG A 20 4.42 -1.83 -8.66
C ARG A 20 5.04 -1.99 -7.29
N ARG A 21 5.82 -1.00 -6.87
CA ARG A 21 6.30 -0.92 -5.48
C ARG A 21 5.04 -0.86 -4.63
N GLU A 22 4.74 -1.91 -3.86
CA GLU A 22 3.65 -1.87 -2.90
C GLU A 22 4.14 -1.08 -1.69
N PRO A 23 3.59 0.11 -1.43
CA PRO A 23 4.10 0.92 -0.36
C PRO A 23 3.66 0.33 0.98
N ARG A 24 4.60 -0.32 1.66
CA ARG A 24 4.40 -0.82 3.03
C ARG A 24 4.18 0.37 3.96
N GLY A 25 3.13 0.29 4.76
CA GLY A 25 2.80 1.30 5.76
C GLY A 25 1.86 2.39 5.27
N GLU A 26 1.28 2.33 4.07
CA GLU A 26 0.29 3.33 3.62
C GLU A 26 -1.17 2.96 3.98
N VAL A 27 -1.37 1.94 4.81
CA VAL A 27 -2.69 1.45 5.22
C VAL A 27 -2.71 1.15 6.72
N LEU A 28 -3.78 1.55 7.39
CA LEU A 28 -4.08 1.12 8.75
C LEU A 28 -4.95 -0.13 8.66
N ARG A 29 -4.52 -1.25 9.21
CA ARG A 29 -5.24 -2.52 9.13
C ARG A 29 -5.86 -2.87 10.47
N ALA A 30 -7.19 -2.96 10.52
CA ALA A 30 -7.90 -3.50 11.67
C ALA A 30 -8.04 -5.02 11.50
N VAL A 31 -7.52 -5.78 12.48
CA VAL A 31 -7.59 -7.25 12.50
C VAL A 31 -8.46 -7.66 13.69
N PRO A 32 -9.64 -8.28 13.46
CA PRO A 32 -10.46 -8.80 14.54
C PRO A 32 -9.72 -9.90 15.31
N THR A 33 -9.70 -9.80 16.64
CA THR A 33 -9.00 -10.80 17.48
C THR A 33 -9.69 -12.16 17.43
N ALA A 34 -10.99 -12.19 17.18
CA ALA A 34 -11.79 -13.41 17.04
C ALA A 34 -11.56 -14.13 15.68
N ASP A 35 -11.10 -13.41 14.66
CA ASP A 35 -10.82 -13.97 13.33
C ASP A 35 -9.60 -13.26 12.68
N PRO A 36 -8.38 -13.62 13.09
CA PRO A 36 -7.16 -12.99 12.61
C PRO A 36 -6.83 -13.31 11.14
N GLY A 37 -7.62 -14.20 10.50
CA GLY A 37 -7.54 -14.44 9.06
C GLY A 37 -8.15 -13.32 8.22
N THR A 38 -8.91 -12.42 8.83
CA THR A 38 -9.57 -11.30 8.18
C THR A 38 -8.95 -9.96 8.55
N ALA A 39 -9.17 -8.97 7.69
CA ALA A 39 -8.65 -7.63 7.87
C ALA A 39 -9.54 -6.61 7.17
N LEU A 40 -9.75 -5.46 7.82
CA LEU A 40 -10.31 -4.27 7.20
C LEU A 40 -9.19 -3.26 6.95
N ASP A 41 -9.00 -2.89 5.69
CA ASP A 41 -8.04 -1.87 5.28
C ASP A 41 -8.70 -0.48 5.42
N LEU A 42 -8.10 0.37 6.25
CA LEU A 42 -8.55 1.72 6.54
C LEU A 42 -7.56 2.74 5.98
N TYR A 43 -8.11 3.84 5.43
CA TYR A 43 -7.35 5.02 4.98
C TYR A 43 -6.22 4.72 3.99
N ALA A 44 -6.34 3.66 3.19
CA ALA A 44 -5.31 3.23 2.25
C ALA A 44 -4.89 4.39 1.33
N GLY A 45 -3.60 4.76 1.39
CA GLY A 45 -2.99 5.84 0.61
C GLY A 45 -3.49 7.26 0.96
N THR A 46 -4.44 7.41 1.89
CA THR A 46 -5.11 8.69 2.15
C THR A 46 -4.19 9.71 2.82
N TYR A 47 -3.35 9.25 3.75
CA TYR A 47 -2.45 10.09 4.52
C TYR A 47 -0.96 9.86 4.19
N GLY A 48 -0.70 9.10 3.13
CA GLY A 48 0.63 8.57 2.85
C GLY A 48 1.04 7.52 3.87
N ARG A 49 2.30 7.56 4.29
CA ARG A 49 2.93 6.58 5.17
C ARG A 49 2.51 6.79 6.62
N LEU A 50 2.01 5.73 7.23
CA LEU A 50 1.67 5.58 8.62
C LEU A 50 2.79 4.80 9.33
N ARG A 51 3.12 5.23 10.56
CA ARG A 51 4.24 4.68 11.34
C ARG A 51 3.81 3.97 12.60
N ASP A 52 2.85 4.56 13.31
CA ASP A 52 2.42 4.07 14.62
C ASP A 52 0.95 4.43 14.88
N VAL A 53 0.31 3.67 15.77
CA VAL A 53 -1.08 3.86 16.18
C VAL A 53 -1.27 3.50 17.65
N VAL A 54 -1.94 4.39 18.38
CA VAL A 54 -2.32 4.15 19.79
C VAL A 54 -3.78 4.51 20.02
N VAL A 55 -4.43 3.84 20.96
CA VAL A 55 -5.77 4.21 21.43
C VAL A 55 -5.65 5.40 22.37
N ALA A 56 -6.42 6.45 22.11
CA ALA A 56 -6.51 7.62 22.96
C ALA A 56 -7.53 7.42 24.11
N PRO A 57 -7.45 8.23 25.18
CA PRO A 57 -8.37 8.09 26.33
C PRO A 57 -9.86 8.25 26.00
N ASP A 58 -10.16 8.94 24.89
CA ASP A 58 -11.52 9.17 24.39
C ASP A 58 -12.04 8.05 23.47
N GLY A 59 -11.30 6.95 23.34
CA GLY A 59 -11.65 5.80 22.50
C GLY A 59 -11.34 5.97 21.01
N SER A 60 -10.79 7.11 20.58
CA SER A 60 -10.30 7.31 19.21
C SER A 60 -8.90 6.70 19.02
N LEU A 61 -8.45 6.60 17.77
CA LEU A 61 -7.07 6.26 17.44
C LEU A 61 -6.25 7.53 17.17
N ARG A 62 -5.04 7.60 17.74
CA ARG A 62 -3.99 8.55 17.36
C ARG A 62 -3.02 7.85 16.41
N VAL A 63 -2.85 8.39 15.21
CA VAL A 63 -2.01 7.78 14.16
C VAL A 63 -0.91 8.76 13.76
N LEU A 64 0.35 8.30 13.77
CA LEU A 64 1.51 9.08 13.33
C LEU A 64 1.80 8.84 11.85
N THR A 65 1.85 9.90 11.04
CA THR A 65 2.39 9.84 9.67
C THR A 65 3.92 9.92 9.67
N ASN A 66 4.56 9.45 8.60
CA ASN A 66 6.02 9.44 8.43
C ASN A 66 6.37 9.58 6.95
N ASN A 67 5.82 10.62 6.33
CA ASN A 67 5.98 10.98 4.93
C ASN A 67 7.36 11.61 4.66
N THR A 68 7.97 12.23 5.68
CA THR A 68 9.29 12.89 5.58
C THR A 68 10.49 11.93 5.63
N ASP A 69 10.27 10.61 5.73
CA ASP A 69 11.34 9.60 5.89
C ASP A 69 12.15 9.28 4.62
N GLY A 70 11.97 10.06 3.55
CA GLY A 70 12.66 9.92 2.28
C GLY A 70 12.13 8.81 1.37
N ARG A 71 11.02 8.14 1.73
CA ARG A 71 10.45 7.05 0.91
C ARG A 71 9.17 7.42 0.15
N GLY A 72 8.63 8.61 0.38
CA GLY A 72 7.45 9.14 -0.28
C GLY A 72 7.66 10.58 -0.79
N THR A 73 6.55 11.26 -1.08
CA THR A 73 6.54 12.68 -1.45
C THR A 73 5.87 13.44 -0.31
N PRO A 74 6.66 14.09 0.58
CA PRO A 74 6.09 14.86 1.69
C PRO A 74 5.18 15.97 1.18
N GLY A 75 4.02 16.13 1.80
CA GLY A 75 3.16 17.29 1.60
C GLY A 75 3.46 18.40 2.61
N ASP A 76 2.91 19.59 2.35
CA ASP A 76 2.98 20.68 3.31
C ASP A 76 2.33 20.28 4.64
N GLY A 77 3.02 20.59 5.74
CA GLY A 77 2.57 20.24 7.09
C GLY A 77 2.67 18.76 7.45
N ASP A 78 3.47 17.97 6.74
CA ASP A 78 3.94 16.67 7.22
C ASP A 78 5.13 16.84 8.19
N ASP A 79 5.32 15.96 9.18
CA ASP A 79 4.46 14.83 9.56
C ASP A 79 3.32 15.24 10.53
N ARG A 80 2.31 14.37 10.67
CA ARG A 80 1.05 14.66 11.37
C ARG A 80 0.74 13.60 12.42
N VAL A 81 0.11 14.04 13.52
CA VAL A 81 -0.60 13.15 14.46
C VAL A 81 -2.09 13.28 14.20
N LEU A 82 -2.66 12.29 13.52
CA LEU A 82 -4.08 12.22 13.17
C LEU A 82 -4.90 11.73 14.35
N ARG A 83 -6.18 12.13 14.40
CA ARG A 83 -7.18 11.54 15.30
C ARG A 83 -8.30 10.97 14.44
N VAL A 84 -8.51 9.66 14.50
CA VAL A 84 -9.51 8.95 13.69
C VAL A 84 -10.42 8.10 14.59
N PRO A 85 -11.69 7.87 14.24
CA PRO A 85 -12.56 6.99 15.02
C PRO A 85 -12.02 5.54 15.03
N LEU A 86 -12.28 4.82 16.11
CA LEU A 86 -12.12 3.37 16.14
C LEU A 86 -13.28 2.74 15.34
N PRO A 87 -13.00 1.82 14.39
CA PRO A 87 -14.01 1.17 13.55
C PRO A 87 -14.87 0.15 14.32
#